data_AF-A0A3P6AVF4-F1
#
_entry.id   AF-A0A3P6AVF4-F1
#
_cell.length_a   1.000
_cell.length_b   1.000
_cell.length_c   1.000
_cell.angle_alpha   90.00
_cell.angle_beta   90.00
_cell.angle_gamma   90.00
#
_symmetry.space_group_name_H-M   'P 1'
#
loop_
_entity.id
_entity.type
_entity.pdbx_description
1 polymer ?
#
loop_
_entity_poly.entity_id
_entity_poly.type
_entity_poly.pdbx_seq_one_letter_code
_entity_poly.pdbx_strand_id
1 'polypeptide(L)'
;MQWHLWFPIPEIIVQLLNRFNLSTSQVNPCGLQHLVGILVLSYELGITLNADHLEACVEPRWSRSLIVLVRTRTNMAIILGFVSKYHFWKEHFFFVRVRDTSVEASTIPIFRTGWGTKGIPNFECLCYLGF
;
A
#
# COMPACT_ATOMS: atom_id res chain seq x y z
N MET A 1 3.86 20.39 13.49
CA MET A 1 4.90 19.42 13.05
C MET A 1 4.45 18.87 11.71
N GLN A 2 5.24 19.07 10.67
CA GLN A 2 4.96 18.54 9.33
C GLN A 2 5.77 17.25 9.18
N TRP A 3 5.07 16.12 9.08
CA TRP A 3 5.71 14.83 8.87
C TRP A 3 6.03 14.69 7.38
N HIS A 4 7.31 14.61 7.05
CA HIS A 4 7.79 14.42 5.69
C HIS A 4 8.08 12.95 5.46
N LEU A 5 7.57 12.42 4.36
CA LEU A 5 7.96 11.10 3.89
C LEU A 5 9.39 11.20 3.34
N TRP A 6 10.28 10.30 3.74
CA TRP A 6 11.69 10.31 3.30
C TRP A 6 11.84 9.97 1.81
N PHE A 7 10.83 9.34 1.21
CA PHE A 7 10.75 9.03 -0.21
C PHE A 7 9.29 9.10 -0.66
N PRO A 8 8.97 9.53 -1.89
CA PRO A 8 7.58 9.49 -2.38
C PRO A 8 7.07 8.04 -2.50
N ILE A 9 5.77 7.83 -2.31
CA ILE A 9 5.12 6.53 -2.57
C ILE A 9 5.38 6.15 -4.03
N PRO A 10 5.99 4.97 -4.29
CA PRO A 10 6.26 4.53 -5.66
C PRO A 10 4.99 4.45 -6.51
N GLU A 11 5.08 4.93 -7.76
CA GLU A 11 3.99 4.94 -8.74
C GLU A 11 3.27 3.60 -8.83
N ILE A 12 4.06 2.53 -8.96
CA ILE A 12 3.58 1.16 -9.10
C ILE A 12 2.69 0.70 -7.94
N ILE A 13 2.93 1.21 -6.71
CA ILE A 13 2.06 0.93 -5.55
C ILE A 13 0.73 1.66 -5.74
N VAL A 14 0.74 2.93 -6.16
CA VAL A 14 -0.48 3.69 -6.41
C VAL A 14 -1.31 3.05 -7.52
N GLN A 15 -0.68 2.65 -8.61
CA GLN A 15 -1.33 1.94 -9.72
C GLN A 15 -1.99 0.63 -9.25
N LEU A 16 -1.26 -0.20 -8.50
CA LEU A 16 -1.80 -1.45 -7.95
C LEU A 16 -3.02 -1.19 -7.05
N LEU A 17 -2.89 -0.27 -6.09
CA LEU A 17 -3.98 0.04 -5.16
C LEU A 17 -5.20 0.60 -5.89
N ASN A 18 -4.99 1.41 -6.92
CA ASN A 18 -6.08 1.87 -7.76
C ASN A 18 -6.83 0.71 -8.46
N ARG A 19 -6.11 -0.29 -8.98
CA ARG A 19 -6.72 -1.50 -9.58
C ARG A 19 -7.52 -2.32 -8.57
N PHE A 20 -7.03 -2.42 -7.34
CA PHE A 20 -7.78 -3.06 -6.25
C PHE A 20 -8.89 -2.19 -5.66
N ASN A 21 -9.06 -0.96 -6.14
CA ASN A 21 -9.97 0.04 -5.58
C ASN A 21 -9.72 0.29 -4.08
N LEU A 22 -8.45 0.28 -3.67
CA LEU A 22 -8.02 0.49 -2.29
C LEU A 22 -7.31 1.84 -2.16
N SER A 23 -7.51 2.47 -1.01
CA SER A 23 -6.60 3.51 -0.52
C SER A 23 -5.43 2.87 0.22
N THR A 24 -4.26 3.52 0.24
CA THR A 24 -3.10 3.06 1.02
C THR A 24 -3.46 2.84 2.50
N SER A 25 -4.37 3.67 3.01
CA SER A 25 -4.94 3.60 4.36
C SER A 25 -5.73 2.36 4.71
N GLN A 26 -6.25 1.65 3.71
CA GLN A 26 -7.01 0.42 3.93
C GLN A 26 -6.12 -0.81 3.90
N VAL A 27 -4.88 -0.70 3.46
CA VAL A 27 -3.97 -1.84 3.36
C VAL A 27 -3.42 -2.14 4.75
N ASN A 28 -3.46 -3.41 5.15
CA ASN A 28 -2.83 -3.83 6.39
C ASN A 28 -1.29 -3.62 6.35
N PRO A 29 -0.63 -3.36 7.49
CA PRO A 29 0.83 -3.10 7.52
C PRO A 29 1.66 -4.20 6.85
N CYS A 30 1.34 -5.46 7.13
CA CYS A 30 2.02 -6.60 6.50
C CYS A 30 1.86 -6.60 4.96
N GLY A 31 0.71 -6.14 4.44
CA GLY A 31 0.49 -5.98 3.01
C GLY A 31 1.41 -4.90 2.41
N LEU A 32 1.50 -3.73 3.06
CA LEU A 32 2.42 -2.67 2.62
C LEU A 32 3.89 -3.12 2.65
N GLN A 33 4.29 -3.87 3.68
CA GLN A 33 5.65 -4.41 3.78
C GLN A 33 5.94 -5.44 2.68
N HIS A 34 4.99 -6.30 2.31
CA HIS A 34 5.16 -7.17 1.14
C HIS A 34 5.34 -6.38 -0.15
N LEU A 35 4.53 -5.33 -0.37
CA LEU A 35 4.64 -4.49 -1.57
C LEU A 35 6.01 -3.83 -1.66
N VAL A 36 6.46 -3.16 -0.58
CA VAL A 36 7.78 -2.54 -0.52
C VAL A 36 8.89 -3.59 -0.69
N GLY A 37 8.75 -4.73 -0.04
CA GLY A 37 9.69 -5.84 -0.13
C GLY A 37 9.89 -6.38 -1.54
N ILE A 38 8.80 -6.56 -2.30
CA ILE A 38 8.84 -6.98 -3.70
C ILE A 38 9.58 -5.93 -4.54
N LEU A 39 9.32 -4.64 -4.31
CA LEU A 39 9.99 -3.57 -5.04
C LEU A 39 11.49 -3.52 -4.76
N VAL A 40 11.89 -3.59 -3.48
CA VAL A 40 13.31 -3.61 -3.09
C VAL A 40 14.01 -4.81 -3.70
N LEU A 41 13.44 -6.01 -3.60
CA LEU A 41 14.05 -7.20 -4.20
C LEU A 41 14.17 -7.09 -5.72
N SER A 42 13.14 -6.58 -6.40
CA SER A 42 13.20 -6.40 -7.85
C SER A 42 14.31 -5.45 -8.27
N TYR A 43 14.52 -4.38 -7.50
CA TYR A 43 15.61 -3.43 -7.71
C TYR A 43 16.97 -4.11 -7.51
N GLU A 44 17.15 -4.88 -6.43
CA GLU A 44 18.39 -5.63 -6.17
C GLU A 44 18.71 -6.66 -7.26
N LEU A 45 17.69 -7.25 -7.86
CA LEU A 45 17.83 -8.22 -8.95
C LEU A 45 17.92 -7.59 -10.35
N GLY A 46 17.78 -6.26 -10.47
CA GLY A 46 17.73 -5.57 -11.76
C GLY A 46 16.48 -5.91 -12.60
N ILE A 47 15.40 -6.35 -11.95
CA ILE A 47 14.13 -6.69 -12.59
C ILE A 47 13.23 -5.45 -12.61
N THR A 48 12.79 -5.05 -13.80
CA THR A 48 11.80 -3.97 -13.94
C THR A 48 10.40 -4.52 -13.70
N LEU A 49 9.75 -4.07 -12.64
CA LEU A 49 8.34 -4.39 -12.36
C LEU A 49 7.40 -3.35 -12.97
N ASN A 50 6.22 -3.80 -13.37
CA ASN A 50 5.07 -2.96 -13.68
C ASN A 50 3.88 -3.38 -12.79
N ALA A 51 2.78 -2.65 -12.85
CA ALA A 51 1.61 -2.95 -12.02
C ALA A 51 1.03 -4.37 -12.28
N ASP A 52 1.15 -4.91 -13.51
CA ASP A 52 0.68 -6.27 -13.83
C ASP A 52 1.51 -7.33 -13.10
N HIS A 53 2.84 -7.17 -13.07
CA HIS A 53 3.73 -8.07 -12.34
C HIS A 53 3.42 -8.04 -10.83
N LEU A 54 3.22 -6.84 -10.27
CA LEU A 54 2.93 -6.71 -8.85
C LEU A 54 1.55 -7.30 -8.49
N GLU A 55 0.54 -7.08 -9.32
CA GLU A 55 -0.79 -7.68 -9.19
C GLU A 55 -0.79 -9.20 -9.32
N ALA A 56 0.13 -9.76 -10.12
CA ALA A 56 0.33 -11.21 -10.18
C ALA A 56 0.94 -11.77 -8.88
N CYS A 57 1.72 -10.98 -8.14
CA CYS A 57 2.35 -11.42 -6.89
C CYS A 57 1.43 -11.34 -5.67
N VAL A 58 0.46 -10.42 -5.65
CA VAL A 58 -0.39 -10.19 -4.47
C VAL A 58 -1.88 -10.25 -4.79
N GLU A 59 -2.70 -10.45 -3.76
CA GLU A 59 -4.16 -10.36 -3.87
C GLU A 59 -4.78 -9.67 -2.66
N PRO A 60 -5.85 -8.87 -2.86
CA PRO A 60 -6.61 -8.29 -1.76
C PRO A 60 -7.60 -9.31 -1.20
N ARG A 61 -7.63 -9.46 0.12
CA ARG A 61 -8.57 -10.29 0.86
C ARG A 61 -9.43 -9.40 1.75
N TRP A 62 -10.67 -9.25 1.35
CA TRP A 62 -11.69 -8.52 2.08
C TRP A 62 -12.16 -9.33 3.29
N SER A 63 -12.49 -8.62 4.36
CA SER A 63 -13.08 -9.20 5.57
C SER A 63 -14.21 -8.30 6.07
N ARG A 64 -14.75 -8.56 7.27
CA ARG A 64 -15.69 -7.63 7.92
C ARG A 64 -15.00 -6.35 8.43
N SER A 65 -13.66 -6.31 8.45
CA SER A 65 -12.89 -5.13 8.80
C SER A 65 -12.86 -4.14 7.64
N LEU A 66 -12.78 -2.85 7.96
CA LEU A 66 -12.52 -1.79 6.98
C LEU A 66 -11.09 -1.83 6.43
N ILE A 67 -10.21 -2.60 7.07
CA ILE A 67 -8.84 -2.89 6.62
C ILE A 67 -8.86 -4.13 5.74
N VAL A 68 -8.30 -4.00 4.55
CA VAL A 68 -8.12 -5.06 3.56
C VAL A 68 -6.75 -5.69 3.73
N LEU A 69 -6.74 -7.02 3.78
CA LEU A 69 -5.51 -7.80 3.86
C LEU A 69 -4.94 -7.95 2.45
N VAL A 70 -3.83 -7.28 2.14
CA VAL A 70 -3.04 -7.58 0.94
C VAL A 70 -2.03 -8.65 1.31
N ARG A 71 -2.07 -9.77 0.61
CA ARG A 71 -1.18 -10.91 0.86
C ARG A 71 -0.51 -11.35 -0.43
N THR A 72 0.69 -11.92 -0.34
CA THR A 72 1.29 -12.63 -1.45
C THR A 72 0.41 -13.82 -1.84
N ARG A 73 0.32 -14.10 -3.13
CA ARG A 73 -0.36 -15.31 -3.63
C ARG A 73 0.39 -16.57 -3.18
N THR A 74 -0.29 -17.71 -3.23
CA THR A 74 0.32 -19.01 -2.93
C THR A 74 1.57 -19.22 -3.78
N ASN A 75 2.66 -19.70 -3.18
CA ASN A 75 3.99 -19.86 -3.81
C ASN A 75 4.67 -18.57 -4.30
N MET A 76 4.14 -17.39 -3.96
CA MET A 76 4.74 -16.07 -4.27
C MET A 76 5.22 -15.35 -3.00
N ALA A 77 5.35 -16.06 -1.87
CA ALA A 77 5.84 -15.49 -0.62
C ALA A 77 7.35 -15.24 -0.76
N ILE A 78 7.71 -13.99 -1.03
CA ILE A 78 9.10 -13.56 -1.27
C ILE A 78 9.82 -13.26 0.05
N ILE A 79 9.12 -12.69 1.03
CA ILE A 79 9.69 -12.37 2.34
C ILE A 79 9.00 -13.25 3.39
N LEU A 80 9.79 -14.09 4.04
CA LEU A 80 9.37 -14.92 5.17
C LEU A 80 9.84 -14.25 6.48
N GLY A 81 9.04 -14.37 7.54
CA GLY A 81 9.46 -13.94 8.89
C GLY A 81 8.93 -12.58 9.37
N PHE A 82 7.93 -11.99 8.72
CA PHE A 82 7.25 -10.82 9.29
C PHE A 82 6.63 -11.14 10.64
N VAL A 83 6.75 -10.21 11.59
CA VAL A 83 6.06 -10.30 12.88
C VAL A 83 4.56 -10.32 12.60
N SER A 84 3.91 -11.44 12.87
CA SER A 84 2.49 -11.68 12.55
C SER A 84 1.51 -10.77 13.31
N LYS A 85 2.01 -9.95 14.25
CA LYS A 85 1.23 -9.19 15.22
C LYS A 85 1.65 -7.72 15.23
N TYR A 86 1.08 -6.94 14.33
CA TYR A 86 1.13 -5.47 14.39
C TYR A 86 0.07 -4.97 15.37
N HIS A 87 0.21 -5.25 16.67
CA HIS A 87 -0.69 -4.65 17.65
C HIS A 87 -0.51 -3.13 17.64
N PHE A 88 -1.61 -2.38 17.79
CA PHE A 88 -1.60 -0.92 17.87
C PHE A 88 -1.02 -0.20 16.65
N TRP A 89 -0.91 -0.86 15.49
CA TRP A 89 -0.34 -0.24 14.30
C TRP A 89 -1.00 1.09 14.02
N LYS A 90 -2.34 1.14 14.01
CA LYS A 90 -3.14 2.35 13.75
C LYS A 90 -2.80 3.57 14.63
N GLU A 91 -2.20 3.35 15.81
CA GLU A 91 -1.79 4.41 16.73
C GLU A 91 -0.46 5.06 16.33
N HIS A 92 0.33 4.39 15.47
CA HIS A 92 1.67 4.81 15.04
C HIS A 92 1.70 5.40 13.61
N PHE A 93 0.54 5.65 13.00
CA PHE A 93 0.45 6.22 11.64
C PHE A 93 0.26 7.73 11.71
N PHE A 94 0.79 8.40 10.70
CA PHE A 94 0.61 9.82 10.48
C PHE A 94 0.01 10.07 9.10
N PHE A 95 -0.66 11.20 8.97
CA PHE A 95 -1.31 11.63 7.73
C PHE A 95 -0.36 12.47 6.89
N VAL A 96 -0.17 12.11 5.62
CA VAL A 96 0.60 12.89 4.65
C VAL A 96 -0.34 13.49 3.61
N ARG A 97 -0.14 14.77 3.30
CA ARG A 97 -0.88 15.46 2.22
C ARG A 97 -0.41 14.93 0.87
N VAL A 98 -1.36 14.53 0.02
CA VAL A 98 -1.08 14.14 -1.38
C VAL A 98 -0.62 15.36 -2.17
N ARG A 99 0.65 15.33 -2.58
CA ARG A 99 1.36 16.26 -3.47
C ARG A 99 2.46 15.50 -4.22
N ASP A 100 3.06 16.15 -5.22
CA ASP A 100 4.25 15.70 -5.95
C ASP A 100 5.46 15.36 -5.06
N THR A 101 5.52 15.90 -3.84
CA THR A 101 6.53 15.53 -2.84
C THR A 101 6.27 14.19 -2.13
N SER A 102 5.04 13.69 -2.20
CA SER A 102 4.58 12.50 -1.45
C SER A 102 4.27 11.32 -2.35
N VAL A 103 3.92 11.57 -3.60
CA VAL A 103 3.57 10.59 -4.64
C VAL A 103 4.08 11.13 -5.96
N GLU A 104 4.30 10.27 -6.95
CA GLU A 104 4.66 10.75 -8.27
C GLU A 104 3.52 11.59 -8.88
N ALA A 105 3.85 12.70 -9.54
CA ALA A 105 2.86 13.67 -10.03
C ALA A 105 1.83 13.06 -11.00
N SER A 106 2.26 12.11 -11.84
CA SER A 106 1.40 11.37 -12.77
C SER A 106 0.28 10.59 -12.06
N THR A 107 0.50 10.21 -10.80
CA THR A 107 -0.41 9.35 -10.03
C THR A 107 -1.44 10.12 -9.21
N ILE A 108 -1.26 11.43 -9.03
CA ILE A 108 -2.18 12.27 -8.26
C ILE A 108 -3.65 12.11 -8.71
N PRO A 109 -3.98 12.08 -10.02
CA PRO A 109 -5.37 11.92 -10.48
C PRO A 109 -6.00 10.57 -10.12
N ILE A 110 -5.19 9.53 -9.91
CA ILE A 110 -5.65 8.17 -9.60
C ILE A 110 -5.44 7.80 -8.13
N PHE A 111 -4.83 8.68 -7.34
CA PHE A 111 -4.53 8.43 -5.94
C PHE A 111 -5.82 8.40 -5.13
N ARG A 112 -6.13 7.26 -4.51
CA ARG A 112 -7.34 7.08 -3.71
C ARG A 112 -7.13 7.59 -2.29
N THR A 113 -7.71 8.74 -1.98
CA THR A 113 -7.81 9.29 -0.63
C THR A 113 -9.02 8.76 0.13
N GLY A 114 -10.07 8.32 -0.56
CA GLY A 114 -11.26 7.71 0.04
C GLY A 114 -11.10 6.21 0.24
N TRP A 115 -11.67 5.68 1.32
CA TRP A 115 -11.79 4.23 1.49
C TRP A 115 -12.75 3.63 0.46
N GLY A 116 -12.27 2.66 -0.33
CA GLY A 116 -13.12 1.90 -1.25
C GLY A 116 -14.06 0.99 -0.48
N THR A 117 -15.36 1.01 -0.78
CA THR A 117 -16.35 0.19 -0.07
C THR A 117 -17.13 -0.72 -1.00
N LYS A 118 -17.35 -1.96 -0.56
CA LYS A 118 -18.68 -2.57 -0.73
C LYS A 118 -19.59 -1.97 0.34
N GLY A 119 -20.16 -0.78 0.08
CA GLY A 119 -21.36 -0.27 0.77
C GLY A 119 -21.23 0.44 2.13
N ILE A 120 -20.20 1.24 2.39
CA ILE A 120 -20.09 2.10 3.61
C ILE A 120 -19.57 3.51 3.19
N PRO A 121 -19.90 4.62 3.89
CA PRO A 121 -19.57 5.97 3.44
C PRO A 121 -18.06 6.24 3.31
N ASN A 122 -17.72 7.14 2.38
CA ASN A 122 -16.36 7.62 2.13
C ASN A 122 -15.80 8.28 3.40
N PHE A 123 -14.78 7.67 4.00
CA PHE A 123 -13.86 8.36 4.90
C PHE A 123 -12.69 8.87 4.06
N GLU A 124 -12.46 10.18 4.05
CA GLU A 124 -11.22 10.76 3.54
C GLU A 124 -10.09 10.36 4.48
N CYS A 125 -9.17 9.54 3.98
CA CYS A 125 -8.00 9.10 4.71
C CYS A 125 -6.76 9.49 3.92
N LEU A 126 -6.02 10.45 4.50
CA LEU A 126 -4.69 10.84 4.08
C LEU A 126 -3.73 9.64 4.30
N CYS A 127 -2.70 9.50 3.47
CA CYS A 127 -1.91 8.28 3.31
C CYS A 127 -1.31 7.73 4.62
N TYR A 128 -1.23 6.39 4.74
CA TYR A 128 -0.73 5.67 5.91
C TYR A 128 0.64 5.07 5.60
N LEU A 129 1.70 5.59 6.20
CA LEU A 129 3.04 4.97 6.20
C LEU A 129 3.62 5.07 7.61
N GLY A 130 3.75 3.94 8.28
CA GLY A 130 4.56 3.78 9.49
C GLY A 130 5.68 2.80 9.16
N PHE A 131 6.93 3.19 9.41
CA PHE A 131 8.08 2.29 9.35
C PHE A 131 8.12 1.41 10.60
#